data_AF-A0A7C7X5P9-F1
#
_entry.id   AF-A0A7C7X5P9-F1
#
_cell.length_a   1.000
_cell.length_b   1.000
_cell.length_c   1.000
_cell.angle_alpha   90.00
_cell.angle_beta   90.00
_cell.angle_gamma   90.00
#
_symmetry.space_group_name_H-M   'P 1'
#
loop_
_entity.id
_entity.type
_entity.pdbx_description
1 polymer ?
#
loop_
_entity_poly.entity_id
_entity_poly.type
_entity_poly.pdbx_seq_one_letter_code
_entity_poly.pdbx_strand_id
1 'polypeptide(L)' 'LLPKYKGLNTHKRALKNKEKFSGCTVHYVTIKLDSGKIILQKKVKIKKKDTVNSLKKKVLKKEHQLYPSAIRKIFS' A
#
# COMPACT_ATOMS: atom_id res chain seq x y z
N LEU A 1 -3.13 -3.66 -0.70
CA LEU A 1 -3.09 -3.61 0.78
C LEU A 1 -2.75 -4.98 1.28
N LEU A 2 -1.71 -5.09 2.10
CA LEU A 2 -1.39 -6.38 2.72
C LEU A 2 -2.57 -6.84 3.60
N PRO A 3 -2.88 -8.14 3.59
CA PRO A 3 -2.10 -9.24 3.01
C PRO A 3 -2.40 -9.56 1.51
N LYS A 4 -3.35 -8.87 0.86
CA LYS A 4 -3.94 -9.29 -0.43
C LYS A 4 -2.99 -9.27 -1.64
N TYR A 5 -2.00 -8.38 -1.65
CA TYR A 5 -1.08 -8.22 -2.79
C TYR A 5 0.37 -8.11 -2.31
N LYS A 6 0.97 -9.27 -1.98
CA LYS A 6 2.40 -9.38 -1.66
C LYS A 6 3.26 -9.39 -2.91
N GLY A 7 4.51 -8.96 -2.80
CA GLY A 7 5.50 -8.93 -3.86
C GLY A 7 5.28 -7.80 -4.86
N LEU A 8 5.78 -7.98 -6.07
CA LEU A 8 5.88 -6.92 -7.06
C LEU A 8 4.55 -6.62 -7.78
N ASN A 9 4.51 -5.47 -8.46
CA ASN A 9 3.44 -5.06 -9.38
C ASN A 9 2.03 -5.01 -8.77
N THR A 10 1.93 -4.66 -7.48
CA THR A 10 0.69 -4.67 -6.70
C THR A 10 -0.41 -3.78 -7.31
N HIS A 11 -0.07 -2.60 -7.84
CA HIS A 11 -1.03 -1.70 -8.50
C HIS A 11 -1.63 -2.31 -9.77
N LYS A 12 -0.80 -2.92 -10.62
CA LYS A 12 -1.25 -3.58 -11.85
C LYS A 12 -2.21 -4.73 -11.53
N ARG A 13 -1.88 -5.53 -10.52
CA ARG A 13 -2.71 -6.64 -10.04
C ARG A 13 -4.04 -6.17 -9.46
N ALA A 14 -4.03 -5.09 -8.65
CA ALA A 14 -5.26 -4.51 -8.10
C ALA A 14 -6.21 -4.00 -9.21
N LEU A 15 -5.67 -3.34 -10.25
CA LEU A 15 -6.47 -2.89 -11.39
C LEU A 15 -7.00 -4.06 -12.22
N LYS A 16 -6.16 -5.08 -12.52
CA LYS A 16 -6.57 -6.29 -13.25
C LYS A 16 -7.74 -7.00 -12.54
N ASN A 17 -7.69 -7.06 -11.21
CA ASN A 17 -8.72 -7.68 -10.38
C ASN A 17 -9.93 -6.77 -10.12
N LYS A 18 -10.00 -5.58 -10.76
CA LYS A 18 -11.10 -4.61 -10.62
C LYS A 18 -11.39 -4.23 -9.16
N GLU A 19 -10.34 -4.13 -8.35
CA GLU A 19 -10.47 -3.74 -6.95
C GLU A 19 -11.08 -2.34 -6.82
N LYS A 20 -11.92 -2.14 -5.80
CA LYS A 20 -12.45 -0.81 -5.47
C LYS A 20 -11.41 0.05 -4.74
N PHE A 21 -10.44 -0.59 -4.09
CA PHE A 21 -9.43 0.06 -3.25
C PHE A 21 -8.04 -0.53 -3.44
N SER A 22 -7.04 0.34 -3.41
CA SER A 22 -5.64 0.00 -3.23
C SER A 22 -5.10 0.73 -1.99
N GLY A 23 -3.78 0.83 -1.88
CA GLY A 23 -3.13 1.60 -0.82
C GLY A 23 -1.77 1.04 -0.46
N CYS A 24 -1.19 1.62 0.58
CA CYS A 24 0.13 1.28 1.10
C CYS A 24 0.05 0.73 2.52
N THR A 25 1.08 -0.01 2.92
CA THR A 25 1.19 -0.66 4.22
C THR A 25 2.63 -0.53 4.72
N VAL A 26 2.80 -0.05 5.95
CA VAL A 26 4.07 -0.12 6.67
C VAL A 26 3.96 -1.27 7.66
N HIS A 27 4.94 -2.17 7.66
CA HIS A 27 4.99 -3.35 8.51
C HIS A 27 6.44 -3.66 8.88
N TYR A 28 6.62 -4.46 9.92
CA TYR A 28 7.94 -4.98 10.28
C TYR A 28 8.44 -5.97 9.21
N VAL A 29 9.74 -6.01 8.97
CA VAL A 29 10.34 -7.01 8.07
C VAL A 29 10.49 -8.32 8.83
N THR A 30 10.12 -9.42 8.19
CA THR A 30 10.35 -10.79 8.67
C THR A 30 10.87 -11.64 7.51
N ILE A 31 11.33 -12.86 7.78
CA ILE A 31 11.87 -13.75 6.75
C ILE A 31 10.84 -14.09 5.65
N LYS A 32 9.55 -14.08 6.00
CA LYS A 32 8.47 -14.33 5.05
C LYS A 32 8.07 -13.02 4.37
N LEU A 33 8.21 -12.98 3.05
CA LEU A 33 7.87 -11.83 2.20
C LEU A 33 6.55 -11.16 2.62
N ASP A 34 6.59 -9.86 2.86
CA ASP A 34 5.44 -9.00 3.18
C ASP A 34 4.50 -9.58 4.26
N SER A 35 5.06 -10.22 5.30
CA SER A 35 4.29 -10.95 6.31
C SER A 35 4.51 -10.52 7.74
N GLY A 36 5.33 -9.51 8.00
CA GLY A 36 5.49 -9.01 9.36
C GLY A 36 4.28 -8.22 9.85
N LYS A 37 4.26 -7.99 11.17
CA LYS A 37 3.16 -7.28 11.85
C LYS A 37 2.99 -5.88 11.25
N ILE A 38 1.76 -5.54 10.92
CA ILE A 38 1.39 -4.25 10.32
C ILE A 38 1.50 -3.15 11.39
N ILE A 39 2.17 -2.05 11.03
CA ILE A 39 2.30 -0.85 11.88
C ILE A 39 1.18 0.14 11.56
N LEU A 40 1.04 0.50 10.27
CA LEU A 40 0.00 1.40 9.75
C LEU A 40 -0.37 1.06 8.30
N GLN A 41 -1.58 1.44 7.90
CA GLN A 41 -2.10 1.31 6.53
C GLN A 41 -2.90 2.53 6.11
N LYS A 42 -2.88 2.84 4.81
CA LYS A 42 -3.79 3.84 4.21
C LYS A 42 -4.42 3.28 2.94
N LYS A 43 -5.76 3.36 2.89
CA LYS A 43 -6.56 3.00 1.71
C LYS A 43 -6.62 4.15 0.71
N VAL A 44 -6.66 3.81 -0.57
CA VAL A 44 -6.86 4.73 -1.70
C VAL A 44 -7.97 4.17 -2.59
N LYS A 45 -8.98 4.99 -2.89
CA LYS A 45 -10.05 4.61 -3.81
C LYS A 45 -9.54 4.55 -5.25
N ILE A 46 -9.79 3.44 -5.93
CA ILE A 46 -9.54 3.28 -7.36
C ILE A 46 -10.74 3.87 -8.11
N LYS A 47 -10.49 4.82 -9.01
CA LYS A 47 -11.49 5.39 -9.92
C LYS A 47 -11.56 4.52 -11.19
N LYS A 48 -12.72 4.49 -11.86
CA LYS A 48 -12.91 3.71 -13.11
C LYS A 48 -11.88 4.03 -14.20
N LYS A 49 -11.39 5.27 -14.26
CA LYS A 49 -10.39 5.74 -15.24
C LYS A 49 -8.94 5.68 -14.73
N ASP A 50 -8.68 5.09 -13.57
CA ASP A 50 -7.31 5.00 -13.07
C ASP A 50 -6.49 4.03 -13.94
N THR A 51 -5.31 4.47 -14.35
CA THR A 51 -4.27 3.64 -14.96
C THR A 51 -3.29 3.17 -13.89
N VAL A 52 -2.39 2.24 -14.22
CA VAL A 52 -1.33 1.80 -13.31
C VAL A 52 -0.52 3.00 -12.81
N ASN A 53 -0.18 3.93 -13.72
CA ASN A 53 0.60 5.12 -13.40
C ASN A 53 -0.18 6.12 -12.52
N SER A 54 -1.47 6.36 -12.80
CA SER A 54 -2.28 7.26 -11.96
C SER A 54 -2.51 6.68 -10.56
N LEU A 55 -2.74 5.37 -10.46
CA LEU A 55 -2.89 4.68 -9.19
C LEU A 55 -1.58 4.70 -8.39
N LYS A 56 -0.43 4.41 -9.03
CA LYS A 56 0.90 4.49 -8.39
C LYS A 56 1.14 5.88 -7.81
N LYS A 57 0.92 6.95 -8.59
CA LYS A 57 1.07 8.35 -8.12
C LYS A 57 0.16 8.66 -6.91
N LYS A 58 -1.08 8.18 -6.91
CA LYS A 58 -2.00 8.37 -5.77
C LYS A 58 -1.54 7.63 -4.51
N VAL A 59 -1.09 6.39 -4.65
CA VAL A 59 -0.58 5.60 -3.52
C VAL A 59 0.70 6.23 -2.98
N LEU A 60 1.63 6.67 -3.84
CA LEU A 60 2.86 7.34 -3.44
C LEU A 60 2.61 8.59 -2.59
N LYS A 61 1.62 9.42 -2.97
CA LYS A 61 1.20 10.57 -2.14
C LYS A 61 0.76 10.15 -0.72
N LYS A 62 0.16 8.97 -0.56
CA LYS A 62 -0.19 8.42 0.75
C LYS A 62 0.98 7.78 1.46
N GLU A 63 1.94 7.21 0.74
CA GLU A 63 3.20 6.70 1.30
C GLU A 63 4.01 7.82 1.96
N HIS A 64 4.18 8.96 1.29
CA HIS A 64 4.89 10.12 1.85
C HIS A 64 4.28 10.62 3.18
N GLN A 65 2.96 10.44 3.37
CA GLN A 65 2.27 10.80 4.61
C GLN A 65 2.35 9.68 5.67
N LEU A 66 2.16 8.44 5.22
CA LEU A 66 2.07 7.27 6.09
C LEU A 66 3.41 6.92 6.70
N TYR A 67 4.49 7.01 5.93
CA TYR A 67 5.79 6.50 6.35
C TYR A 67 6.40 7.28 7.52
N PRO A 68 6.48 8.64 7.50
CA PRO A 68 6.93 9.40 8.68
C PRO A 68 6.01 9.20 9.90
N SER A 69 4.70 9.03 9.67
CA SER A 69 3.74 8.77 10.75
C SER A 69 3.94 7.40 11.39
N ALA A 70 4.31 6.39 10.59
CA ALA A 70 4.63 5.06 11.11
C ALA A 70 5.93 5.07 11.91
N ILE A 71 6.94 5.80 11.45
CA ILE A 71 8.20 5.99 12.18
C ILE A 71 7.92 6.65 13.53
N ARG A 72 7.22 7.78 13.56
CA ARG A 72 6.85 8.46 14.82
C ARG A 72 6.15 7.54 15.81
N LYS A 73 5.22 6.69 15.34
CA LYS A 73 4.50 5.73 16.18
C LYS A 73 5.39 4.66 16.83
N ILE A 74 6.56 4.38 16.26
CA ILE A 74 7.51 3.40 16.84
C ILE A 74 8.34 4.04 17.95
N PHE A 75 8.63 5.33 17.82
CA PHE A 75 9.50 6.08 18.75
C PHE A 75 8.74 6.89 19.81
N SER A 76 7.40 6.89 19.76
CA SER A 76 6.51 7.44 20.79
C SER A 76 6.09 6.35 21.76
#